data_AF-A0A936DM92-F1
#
_entry.id   AF-A0A936DM92-F1
#
_cell.length_a   1.000
_cell.length_b   1.000
_cell.length_c   1.000
_cell.angle_alpha   90.00
_cell.angle_beta   90.00
_cell.angle_gamma   90.00
#
_symmetry.space_group_name_H-M   'P 1'
#
loop_
_entity.id
_entity.type
_entity.pdbx_description
1 polymer ?
#
loop_
_entity_poly.entity_id
_entity_poly.type
_entity_poly.pdbx_seq_one_letter_code
_entity_poly.pdbx_strand_id
1 'polypeptide(L)'
;MLNRTKRISDTPPSGDLAPGSLLRYDADAIDPEGDVISYSLLSAPAGASIDATTGELTFQTNTVGLYTLSIRALDATGLSAVQGFTVSVAIPNRAPQFTSTPITTTTVGRVYRYTATASDADAGDELRFFLAEGPSWLSVSSVSGIVSGTPTEQGDVPVQLIVRDRAGAEAVQAFVLAVRPRPTTPRR
;
A
#
# COMPACT_ATOMS: atom_id res chain seq x y z
N MET A 1 37.59 -37.58 4.43
CA MET A 1 36.61 -37.07 3.44
C MET A 1 36.57 -35.56 3.63
N LEU A 2 36.64 -34.76 2.56
CA LEU A 2 36.54 -33.29 2.68
C LEU A 2 35.08 -32.94 2.96
N ASN A 3 34.80 -32.36 4.13
CA ASN A 3 33.48 -31.82 4.47
C ASN A 3 33.15 -30.66 3.49
N ARG A 4 32.00 -30.74 2.80
CA ARG A 4 31.59 -29.79 1.74
C ARG A 4 30.67 -28.68 2.29
N THR A 5 30.63 -27.57 1.57
CA THR A 5 30.03 -26.31 2.02
C THR A 5 28.54 -26.42 2.34
N LYS A 6 28.17 -25.94 3.53
CA LYS A 6 26.77 -25.76 3.97
C LYS A 6 26.08 -24.64 3.21
N ARG A 7 24.77 -24.78 3.02
CA ARG A 7 23.92 -23.68 2.51
C ARG A 7 22.55 -23.76 3.17
N ILE A 8 22.00 -22.61 3.52
CA ILE A 8 20.58 -22.48 3.89
C ILE A 8 19.79 -22.32 2.59
N SER A 9 18.82 -23.19 2.32
CA SER A 9 18.11 -23.28 1.03
C SER A 9 16.83 -22.45 0.95
N ASP A 10 16.26 -22.06 2.09
CA ASP A 10 15.01 -21.33 2.12
C ASP A 10 15.19 -19.84 1.84
N THR A 11 14.30 -19.31 1.01
CA THR A 11 14.29 -17.87 0.67
C THR A 11 13.56 -17.12 1.78
N PRO A 12 14.19 -16.13 2.43
CA PRO A 12 13.51 -15.33 3.43
C PRO A 12 12.26 -14.65 2.86
N PRO A 13 11.19 -14.48 3.65
CA PRO A 13 10.01 -13.77 3.20
C PRO A 13 10.38 -12.36 2.74
N SER A 14 9.80 -11.94 1.62
CA SER A 14 9.98 -10.63 1.03
C SER A 14 8.71 -9.79 1.17
N GLY A 15 8.87 -8.47 1.28
CA GLY A 15 7.77 -7.52 1.47
C GLY A 15 7.65 -6.99 2.90
N ASP A 16 6.76 -6.02 3.07
CA ASP A 16 6.49 -5.39 4.36
C ASP A 16 5.52 -6.23 5.19
N LEU A 17 5.85 -6.45 6.45
CA LEU A 17 4.94 -7.03 7.44
C LEU A 17 4.17 -5.93 8.15
N ALA A 18 2.89 -6.18 8.48
CA ALA A 18 2.13 -5.28 9.34
C ALA A 18 2.61 -5.39 10.79
N PRO A 19 2.50 -4.31 11.60
CA PRO A 19 2.73 -4.38 13.03
C PRO A 19 1.86 -5.46 13.72
N GLY A 20 2.46 -6.23 14.63
CA GLY A 20 1.82 -7.33 15.34
C GLY A 20 1.74 -8.66 14.58
N SER A 21 2.35 -8.74 13.40
CA SER A 21 2.49 -10.00 12.67
C SER A 21 3.52 -10.92 13.34
N LEU A 22 3.32 -12.23 13.21
CA LEU A 22 4.32 -13.21 13.56
C LEU A 22 5.07 -13.63 12.29
N LEU A 23 6.34 -13.25 12.20
CA LEU A 23 7.26 -13.82 11.23
C LEU A 23 7.61 -15.25 11.67
N ARG A 24 7.44 -16.20 10.75
CA ARG A 24 8.03 -17.54 10.82
C ARG A 24 8.94 -17.74 9.61
N TYR A 25 10.10 -18.30 9.85
CA TYR A 25 11.05 -18.63 8.80
C TYR A 25 11.74 -19.93 9.14
N ASP A 26 11.75 -20.88 8.22
CA ASP A 26 12.43 -22.16 8.41
C ASP A 26 13.83 -22.07 7.81
N ALA A 27 14.86 -22.19 8.65
CA ALA A 27 16.23 -22.15 8.19
C ALA A 27 16.68 -23.55 7.77
N ASP A 28 16.28 -23.98 6.58
CA ASP A 28 16.67 -25.30 6.06
C ASP A 28 18.14 -25.31 5.62
N ALA A 29 19.02 -25.88 6.44
CA ALA A 29 20.41 -26.11 6.05
C ALA A 29 20.64 -27.56 5.59
N ILE A 30 21.41 -27.72 4.52
CA ILE A 30 21.80 -29.03 4.00
C ILE A 30 23.28 -29.27 4.30
N ASP A 31 23.55 -30.39 4.97
CA ASP A 31 24.88 -30.96 5.12
C ASP A 31 25.04 -32.19 4.19
N PRO A 32 25.97 -32.17 3.22
CA PRO A 32 26.15 -33.27 2.27
C PRO A 32 26.58 -34.60 2.90
N GLU A 33 27.23 -34.54 4.06
CA GLU A 33 27.72 -35.67 4.82
C GLU A 33 26.67 -36.24 5.78
N GLY A 34 25.58 -35.50 6.01
CA GLY A 34 24.47 -35.89 6.88
C GLY A 34 24.73 -35.60 8.36
N ASP A 35 25.71 -34.75 8.68
CA ASP A 35 26.00 -34.33 10.05
C ASP A 35 24.82 -33.53 10.64
N VAL A 36 24.63 -33.68 11.95
CA VAL A 36 23.64 -32.88 12.69
C VAL A 36 24.03 -31.40 12.61
N ILE A 37 23.04 -30.57 12.27
CA ILE A 37 23.18 -29.12 12.19
C ILE A 37 22.53 -28.49 13.41
N SER A 38 23.20 -27.50 13.98
CA SER A 38 22.68 -26.63 15.02
C SER A 38 22.50 -25.20 14.51
N TYR A 39 21.40 -24.57 14.91
CA TYR A 39 21.04 -23.21 14.48
C TYR A 39 21.21 -22.19 15.60
N SER A 40 21.62 -20.97 15.24
CA SER A 40 21.76 -19.86 16.17
C SER A 40 21.54 -18.51 15.48
N LEU A 41 21.10 -17.50 16.25
CA LEU A 41 21.01 -16.12 15.79
C LEU A 41 22.34 -15.39 16.06
N LEU A 42 22.95 -14.85 15.01
CA LEU A 42 24.13 -13.97 15.13
C LEU A 42 23.73 -12.51 15.33
N SER A 43 22.63 -12.11 14.71
CA SER A 43 22.03 -10.78 14.85
C SER A 43 20.54 -10.93 14.70
N ALA A 44 19.77 -10.37 15.63
CA ALA A 44 18.32 -10.41 15.57
C ALA A 44 17.72 -9.28 16.42
N PRO A 45 16.52 -8.81 16.08
CA PRO A 45 15.77 -7.90 16.94
C PRO A 45 15.41 -8.56 18.28
N ALA A 46 15.16 -7.72 19.29
CA ALA A 46 14.68 -8.19 20.58
C ALA A 46 13.38 -8.98 20.42
N GLY A 47 13.30 -10.17 21.05
CA GLY A 47 12.14 -11.05 20.99
C GLY A 47 12.11 -11.99 19.78
N ALA A 48 13.11 -11.96 18.89
CA ALA A 48 13.32 -13.04 17.94
C ALA A 48 13.91 -14.28 18.63
N SER A 49 13.53 -15.45 18.16
CA SER A 49 14.07 -16.74 18.62
C SER A 49 14.26 -17.69 17.45
N ILE A 50 15.14 -18.68 17.61
CA ILE A 50 15.31 -19.78 16.66
C ILE A 50 15.39 -21.09 17.42
N ASP A 51 14.69 -22.11 16.96
CA ASP A 51 14.89 -23.47 17.46
C ASP A 51 16.24 -24.00 16.96
N ALA A 52 17.10 -24.38 17.89
CA ALA A 52 18.47 -24.80 17.56
C ALA A 52 18.54 -26.13 16.80
N THR A 53 17.47 -26.93 16.78
CA THR A 53 17.41 -28.24 16.14
C THR A 53 16.64 -28.20 14.83
N THR A 54 15.49 -27.51 14.80
CA THR A 54 14.66 -27.45 13.60
C THR A 54 15.04 -26.30 12.67
N GLY A 55 15.66 -25.24 13.19
CA GLY A 55 15.92 -24.03 12.41
C GLY A 55 14.73 -23.08 12.31
N GLU A 56 13.62 -23.38 12.99
CA GLU A 56 12.43 -22.53 12.98
C GLU A 56 12.69 -21.21 13.72
N LEU A 57 12.82 -20.12 12.96
CA LEU A 57 12.89 -18.76 13.45
C LEU A 57 11.49 -18.20 13.67
N THR A 58 11.28 -17.54 14.80
CA THR A 58 10.07 -16.77 15.09
C THR A 58 10.41 -15.36 15.55
N PHE A 59 9.64 -14.38 15.09
CA PHE A 59 9.78 -12.97 15.51
C PHE A 59 8.43 -12.23 15.47
N GLN A 60 8.07 -11.57 16.57
CA GLN A 60 6.86 -10.74 16.67
C GLN A 60 7.14 -9.30 16.24
N THR A 61 6.54 -8.84 15.14
CA THR A 61 6.81 -7.53 14.52
C THR A 61 5.98 -6.42 15.13
N ASN A 62 6.06 -6.20 16.45
CA ASN A 62 5.15 -5.27 17.15
C ASN A 62 5.33 -3.78 16.79
N THR A 63 6.50 -3.39 16.29
CA THR A 63 6.81 -2.00 15.96
C THR A 63 7.20 -1.84 14.50
N VAL A 64 6.90 -0.66 13.95
CA VAL A 64 7.33 -0.27 12.60
C VAL A 64 8.85 -0.08 12.61
N GLY A 65 9.51 -0.56 11.56
CA GLY A 65 10.95 -0.44 11.43
C GLY A 65 11.55 -1.43 10.43
N LEU A 66 12.85 -1.27 10.19
CA LEU A 66 13.64 -2.21 9.42
C LEU A 66 14.48 -3.05 10.39
N TYR A 67 14.33 -4.37 10.34
CA TYR A 67 15.01 -5.31 11.22
C TYR A 67 15.97 -6.19 10.44
N THR A 68 17.20 -6.30 10.92
CA THR A 68 18.20 -7.21 10.35
C THR A 68 18.21 -8.50 11.15
N LEU A 69 18.16 -9.63 10.46
CA LEU A 69 18.32 -10.96 11.02
C LEU A 69 19.50 -11.66 10.34
N SER A 70 20.25 -12.42 11.12
CA SER A 70 21.38 -13.23 10.65
C SER A 70 21.38 -14.55 11.38
N ILE A 71 21.21 -15.63 10.62
CA ILE A 71 21.13 -17.01 11.12
C ILE A 71 22.43 -17.73 10.76
N ARG A 72 22.93 -18.52 11.71
CA ARG A 72 24.06 -19.42 11.50
C ARG A 72 23.62 -20.87 11.66
N ALA A 73 23.96 -21.69 10.68
CA ALA A 73 23.89 -23.15 10.71
C ALA A 73 25.30 -23.71 10.90
N LEU A 74 25.52 -24.52 11.95
CA LEU A 74 26.82 -25.07 12.36
C LEU A 74 26.75 -26.59 12.49
N ASP A 75 27.70 -27.33 11.92
CA ASP A 75 27.83 -28.78 12.19
C ASP A 75 28.69 -29.10 13.39
N ALA A 76 28.68 -30.40 13.74
CA ALA A 76 29.53 -31.02 14.73
C ALA A 76 31.05 -30.88 14.45
N THR A 77 31.48 -30.59 13.22
CA THR A 77 32.90 -30.44 12.85
C THR A 77 33.40 -29.00 12.97
N GLY A 78 32.49 -28.03 13.15
CA GLY A 78 32.78 -26.61 13.28
C GLY A 78 32.59 -25.77 12.01
N LEU A 79 32.20 -26.36 10.88
CA LEU A 79 31.89 -25.59 9.66
C LEU A 79 30.52 -24.93 9.79
N SER A 80 30.40 -23.71 9.26
CA SER A 80 29.11 -22.99 9.29
C SER A 80 28.77 -22.26 8.01
N ALA A 81 27.46 -22.17 7.74
CA ALA A 81 26.86 -21.23 6.80
C ALA A 81 26.13 -20.12 7.55
N VAL A 82 26.06 -18.94 6.93
CA VAL A 82 25.35 -17.77 7.45
C VAL A 82 24.44 -17.23 6.38
N GLN A 83 23.20 -16.89 6.77
CA GLN A 83 22.26 -16.17 5.93
C GLN A 83 21.73 -14.96 6.67
N GLY A 84 21.90 -13.79 6.06
CA GLY A 84 21.36 -12.53 6.54
C GLY A 84 20.23 -12.04 5.66
N PHE A 85 19.23 -11.43 6.27
CA PHE A 85 18.13 -10.77 5.57
C PHE A 85 17.56 -9.63 6.41
N THR A 86 16.78 -8.78 5.74
CA THR A 86 16.06 -7.68 6.39
C THR A 86 14.56 -7.90 6.29
N VAL A 87 13.86 -7.56 7.37
CA VAL A 87 12.40 -7.56 7.45
C VAL A 87 11.97 -6.12 7.66
N SER A 88 11.18 -5.61 6.72
CA SER A 88 10.55 -4.32 6.86
C SER A 88 9.18 -4.51 7.51
N VAL A 89 8.88 -3.72 8.52
CA VAL A 89 7.59 -3.68 9.19
C VAL A 89 7.03 -2.30 8.99
N ALA A 90 5.91 -2.20 8.29
CA ALA A 90 5.29 -0.95 7.93
C ALA A 90 3.77 -1.05 8.10
N ILE A 91 3.12 0.08 8.40
CA ILE A 91 1.67 0.14 8.40
C ILE A 91 1.22 0.06 6.94
N PRO A 92 0.37 -0.92 6.55
CA PRO A 92 -0.16 -0.97 5.19
C PRO A 92 -0.95 0.30 4.88
N ASN A 93 -0.67 0.90 3.73
CA ASN A 93 -1.39 2.08 3.26
C ASN A 93 -2.87 1.75 2.99
N ARG A 94 -3.77 2.63 3.43
CA ARG A 94 -5.20 2.54 3.18
C ARG A 94 -5.57 3.55 2.09
N ALA A 95 -6.58 3.20 1.30
CA ALA A 95 -7.06 4.10 0.26
C ALA A 95 -7.84 5.27 0.88
N PRO A 96 -7.78 6.47 0.26
CA PRO A 96 -8.59 7.60 0.68
C PRO A 96 -10.09 7.31 0.47
N GLN A 97 -10.94 8.17 1.01
CA GLN A 97 -12.38 8.11 0.79
C GLN A 97 -12.96 9.50 0.55
N PHE A 98 -13.86 9.63 -0.43
CA PHE A 98 -14.63 10.87 -0.60
C PHE A 98 -15.60 11.07 0.56
N THR A 99 -15.64 12.29 1.08
CA THR A 99 -16.53 12.71 2.18
C THR A 99 -17.62 13.69 1.72
N SER A 100 -17.51 14.22 0.50
CA SER A 100 -18.49 15.12 -0.10
C SER A 100 -19.51 14.37 -0.97
N THR A 101 -20.68 14.99 -1.17
CA THR A 101 -21.69 14.52 -2.11
C THR A 101 -21.78 15.46 -3.33
N PRO A 102 -21.70 14.97 -4.57
CA PRO A 102 -21.77 15.80 -5.78
C PRO A 102 -23.07 16.59 -5.93
N ILE A 103 -22.97 17.75 -6.56
CA ILE A 103 -24.13 18.47 -7.10
C ILE A 103 -24.43 17.87 -8.48
N THR A 104 -25.60 17.23 -8.64
CA THR A 104 -25.92 16.44 -9.84
C THR A 104 -26.77 17.19 -10.86
N THR A 105 -27.01 18.49 -10.67
CA THR A 105 -27.78 19.31 -11.62
C THR A 105 -27.14 20.67 -11.84
N THR A 106 -27.13 21.12 -13.09
CA THR A 106 -26.73 22.49 -13.46
C THR A 106 -27.51 22.99 -14.67
N THR A 107 -27.22 24.19 -15.14
CA THR A 107 -27.88 24.82 -16.29
C THR A 107 -26.86 25.23 -17.33
N VAL A 108 -27.20 25.09 -18.62
CA VAL A 108 -26.38 25.60 -19.73
C VAL A 108 -26.02 27.08 -19.51
N GLY A 109 -24.75 27.40 -19.64
CA GLY A 109 -24.22 28.76 -19.47
C GLY A 109 -24.15 29.27 -18.02
N ARG A 110 -24.46 28.44 -17.01
CA ARG A 110 -24.18 28.74 -15.60
C ARG A 110 -22.91 28.01 -15.15
N VAL A 111 -22.03 28.70 -14.43
CA VAL A 111 -20.85 28.08 -13.84
C VAL A 111 -21.31 26.98 -12.89
N TYR A 112 -20.94 25.75 -13.20
CA TYR A 112 -20.98 24.64 -12.26
C TYR A 112 -19.79 24.75 -11.32
N ARG A 113 -20.04 24.61 -10.02
CA ARG A 113 -18.99 24.60 -9.01
C ARG A 113 -19.37 23.63 -7.89
N TYR A 114 -18.48 22.68 -7.63
CA TYR A 114 -18.58 21.69 -6.57
C TYR A 114 -17.21 21.55 -5.92
N THR A 115 -17.16 21.42 -4.59
CA THR A 115 -15.91 21.16 -3.88
C THR A 115 -15.92 19.70 -3.44
N ALA A 116 -15.10 18.89 -4.11
CA ALA A 116 -14.86 17.52 -3.68
C ALA A 116 -13.97 17.55 -2.43
N THR A 117 -14.38 16.80 -1.40
CA THR A 117 -13.59 16.59 -0.19
C THR A 117 -13.38 15.10 0.03
N ALA A 118 -12.25 14.77 0.61
CA ALA A 118 -11.86 13.41 0.92
C ALA A 118 -11.04 13.39 2.21
N SER A 119 -11.00 12.24 2.85
CA SER A 119 -10.16 11.96 4.01
C SER A 119 -9.39 10.66 3.79
N ASP A 120 -8.19 10.61 4.34
CA ASP A 120 -7.44 9.37 4.50
C ASP A 120 -7.36 9.01 5.99
N ALA A 121 -7.38 7.71 6.29
CA ALA A 121 -7.20 7.25 7.65
C ALA A 121 -5.72 7.21 8.05
N ASP A 122 -4.80 7.25 7.08
CA ASP A 122 -3.36 7.41 7.27
C ASP A 122 -3.02 8.90 7.50
N ALA A 123 -2.58 9.18 8.73
CA ALA A 123 -2.41 10.55 9.20
C ALA A 123 -1.22 11.23 8.50
N GLY A 124 -1.47 12.39 7.90
CA GLY A 124 -0.44 13.18 7.20
C GLY A 124 -0.39 12.93 5.69
N ASP A 125 -1.24 12.05 5.17
CA ASP A 125 -1.30 11.79 3.75
C ASP A 125 -1.82 12.99 2.96
N GLU A 126 -1.10 13.32 1.90
CA GLU A 126 -1.51 14.35 0.96
C GLU A 126 -2.38 13.74 -0.14
N LEU A 127 -3.59 14.26 -0.27
CA LEU A 127 -4.53 13.84 -1.29
C LEU A 127 -4.43 14.71 -2.54
N ARG A 128 -4.63 14.08 -3.70
CA ARG A 128 -4.72 14.75 -5.00
C ARG A 128 -5.98 14.31 -5.75
N PHE A 129 -6.70 15.29 -6.28
CA PHE A 129 -7.93 15.09 -7.03
C PHE A 129 -7.69 15.09 -8.55
N PHE A 130 -8.39 14.22 -9.25
CA PHE A 130 -8.31 14.07 -10.71
C PHE A 130 -9.71 13.90 -11.30
N LEU A 131 -9.88 14.39 -12.52
CA LEU A 131 -11.07 14.14 -13.34
C LEU A 131 -10.70 13.01 -14.29
N ALA A 132 -11.23 11.81 -14.02
CA ALA A 132 -10.99 10.63 -14.85
C ALA A 132 -11.94 10.57 -16.06
N GLU A 133 -13.18 10.97 -15.85
CA GLU A 133 -14.21 11.07 -16.89
C GLU A 133 -15.03 12.34 -16.68
N GLY A 134 -15.34 13.05 -17.75
CA GLY A 134 -16.19 14.24 -17.71
C GLY A 134 -16.19 14.99 -19.04
N PRO A 135 -17.11 15.95 -19.21
CA PRO A 135 -17.15 16.78 -20.41
C PRO A 135 -15.95 17.73 -20.45
N SER A 136 -15.54 18.15 -21.65
CA SER A 136 -14.34 18.97 -21.88
C SER A 136 -14.35 20.35 -21.20
N TRP A 137 -15.54 20.85 -20.85
CA TRP A 137 -15.69 22.11 -20.13
C TRP A 137 -15.49 21.99 -18.61
N LEU A 138 -15.42 20.77 -18.08
CA LEU A 138 -15.28 20.48 -16.65
C LEU A 138 -13.81 20.22 -16.31
N SER A 139 -13.36 20.76 -15.18
CA SER A 139 -12.01 20.51 -14.65
C SER A 139 -12.05 20.39 -13.13
N VAL A 140 -11.00 19.80 -12.54
CA VAL A 140 -10.81 19.76 -11.10
C VAL A 140 -9.43 20.29 -10.72
N SER A 141 -9.37 21.09 -9.67
CA SER A 141 -8.12 21.48 -9.04
C SER A 141 -7.57 20.32 -8.21
N SER A 142 -6.36 19.87 -8.52
CA SER A 142 -5.75 18.71 -7.86
C SER A 142 -5.49 18.90 -6.36
N VAL A 143 -5.39 20.14 -5.89
CA VAL A 143 -5.11 20.45 -4.49
C VAL A 143 -6.38 20.85 -3.73
N SER A 144 -7.20 21.72 -4.31
CA SER A 144 -8.38 22.25 -3.60
C SER A 144 -9.63 21.39 -3.75
N GLY A 145 -9.62 20.40 -4.65
CA GLY A 145 -10.81 19.59 -4.97
C GLY A 145 -11.93 20.39 -5.63
N ILE A 146 -11.71 21.67 -6.00
CA ILE A 146 -12.72 22.48 -6.69
C ILE A 146 -12.89 21.93 -8.09
N VAL A 147 -14.07 21.34 -8.32
CA VAL A 147 -14.58 20.94 -9.63
C VAL A 147 -15.38 22.11 -10.20
N SER A 148 -15.00 22.60 -11.36
CA SER A 148 -15.69 23.74 -11.97
C SER A 148 -15.63 23.75 -13.49
N GLY A 149 -16.60 24.44 -14.08
CA GLY A 149 -16.71 24.58 -15.53
C GLY A 149 -18.03 25.23 -15.93
N THR A 150 -18.18 25.58 -17.20
CA THR A 150 -19.45 26.14 -17.73
C THR A 150 -19.99 25.23 -18.83
N PRO A 151 -21.12 24.55 -18.61
CA PRO A 151 -21.72 23.69 -19.62
C PRO A 151 -22.16 24.48 -20.86
N THR A 152 -21.83 23.98 -22.03
CA THR A 152 -22.20 24.55 -23.34
C THR A 152 -23.41 23.87 -23.95
N GLU A 153 -23.71 22.63 -23.56
CA GLU A 153 -24.78 21.80 -24.11
C GLU A 153 -25.60 21.16 -22.99
N GLN A 154 -26.89 20.94 -23.26
CA GLN A 154 -27.78 20.22 -22.36
C GLN A 154 -27.60 18.71 -22.50
N GLY A 155 -27.89 17.97 -21.44
CA GLY A 155 -27.79 16.52 -21.43
C GLY A 155 -27.38 15.98 -20.07
N ASP A 156 -27.45 14.68 -19.93
CA ASP A 156 -26.99 13.97 -18.75
C ASP A 156 -25.57 13.46 -19.06
N VAL A 157 -24.55 13.99 -18.36
CA VAL A 157 -23.14 13.67 -18.63
C VAL A 157 -22.54 12.88 -17.46
N PRO A 158 -21.84 11.76 -17.71
CA PRO A 158 -21.11 11.05 -16.66
C PRO A 158 -19.91 11.88 -16.20
N VAL A 159 -19.64 11.82 -14.90
CA VAL A 159 -18.48 12.43 -14.26
C VAL A 159 -17.88 11.42 -13.30
N GLN A 160 -16.58 11.16 -13.44
CA GLN A 160 -15.79 10.32 -12.55
C GLN A 160 -14.63 11.12 -11.98
N LEU A 161 -14.66 11.31 -10.66
CA LEU A 161 -13.55 11.90 -9.91
C LEU A 161 -12.74 10.78 -9.26
N ILE A 162 -11.42 10.98 -9.23
CA ILE A 162 -10.49 10.16 -8.47
C ILE A 162 -9.86 11.03 -7.40
N VAL A 163 -9.70 10.49 -6.20
CA VAL A 163 -8.77 11.01 -5.20
C VAL A 163 -7.70 9.95 -4.94
N ARG A 164 -6.43 10.36 -4.99
CA ARG A 164 -5.28 9.47 -4.79
C ARG A 164 -4.39 10.01 -3.68
N ASP A 165 -3.85 9.11 -2.86
CA ASP A 165 -2.79 9.41 -1.88
C ASP A 165 -1.39 9.38 -2.53
N ARG A 166 -0.33 9.48 -1.71
CA ARG A 166 1.06 9.43 -2.21
C ARG A 166 1.58 8.02 -2.47
N ALA A 167 1.03 7.02 -1.79
CA ALA A 167 1.38 5.61 -1.99
C ALA A 167 0.72 5.05 -3.26
N GLY A 168 -0.21 5.78 -3.86
CA GLY A 168 -0.88 5.45 -5.11
C GLY A 168 -2.25 4.79 -4.94
N ALA A 169 -2.76 4.64 -3.72
CA ALA A 169 -4.10 4.11 -3.53
C ALA A 169 -5.16 5.18 -3.85
N GLU A 170 -6.33 4.72 -4.32
CA GLU A 170 -7.34 5.56 -4.94
C GLU A 170 -8.74 5.30 -4.40
N ALA A 171 -9.56 6.34 -4.38
CA ALA A 171 -11.01 6.24 -4.35
C ALA A 171 -11.64 6.91 -5.56
N VAL A 172 -12.81 6.39 -5.93
CA VAL A 172 -13.61 6.87 -7.07
C VAL A 172 -14.94 7.43 -6.58
N GLN A 173 -15.33 8.58 -7.10
CA GLN A 173 -16.67 9.13 -6.97
C GLN A 173 -17.25 9.36 -8.36
N ALA A 174 -18.27 8.57 -8.71
CA ALA A 174 -18.95 8.65 -10.00
C ALA A 174 -20.37 9.17 -9.83
N PHE A 175 -20.82 10.04 -10.73
CA PHE A 175 -22.18 10.56 -10.76
C PHE A 175 -22.56 11.02 -12.18
N VAL A 176 -23.85 11.21 -12.41
CA VAL A 176 -24.38 11.83 -13.63
C VAL A 176 -24.75 13.27 -13.32
N LEU A 177 -24.22 14.21 -14.10
CA LEU A 177 -24.55 15.62 -14.03
C LEU A 177 -25.61 15.96 -15.07
N ALA A 178 -26.82 16.26 -14.60
CA ALA A 178 -27.92 16.70 -15.44
C ALA A 178 -27.80 18.19 -15.78
N VAL A 179 -27.41 18.48 -17.01
CA VAL A 179 -27.35 19.85 -17.55
C VAL A 179 -28.69 20.20 -18.19
N ARG A 180 -29.42 21.12 -17.56
CA ARG A 180 -30.74 21.55 -18.01
C ARG A 180 -30.66 22.84 -18.85
N PRO A 181 -31.62 23.09 -19.77
CA PRO A 181 -31.64 24.30 -20.59
C PRO A 181 -31.78 25.57 -19.74
N ARG A 182 -31.27 26.69 -20.27
CA ARG A 182 -31.45 28.00 -19.65
C ARG A 182 -32.95 28.37 -19.64
N PRO A 183 -33.50 28.86 -18.52
CA PRO A 183 -34.87 29.37 -18.51
C PRO A 183 -35.05 30.45 -19.56
N THR A 184 -35.99 30.26 -20.48
CA THR A 184 -36.42 31.31 -21.41
C THR A 184 -37.46 32.16 -20.71
N THR A 185 -37.20 33.45 -20.52
CA THR A 185 -38.27 34.38 -20.13
C THR A 185 -39.21 34.53 -21.34
N PRO A 186 -40.51 34.23 -21.24
CA PRO A 186 -41.44 34.48 -22.34
C PRO A 186 -41.47 35.99 -22.63
N ARG A 187 -41.33 36.39 -23.89
CA ARG A 187 -41.67 37.76 -24.30
C ARG A 187 -43.19 37.93 -24.16
N ARG A 188 -43.61 38.94 -23.41
CA ARG A 188 -44.99 39.46 -23.43
C ARG A 188 -45.24 40.23 -24.71
#